data_AF-A0AA38HZH4-F1
#
_entry.id   AF-A0AA38HZH4-F1
#
_cell.length_a   1.000
_cell.length_b   1.000
_cell.length_c   1.000
_cell.angle_alpha   90.00
_cell.angle_beta   90.00
_cell.angle_gamma   90.00
#
_symmetry.space_group_name_H-M   'P 1'
#
loop_
_entity.id
_entity.type
_entity.pdbx_description
1 polymer ?
#
loop_
_entity_poly.entity_id
_entity_poly.type
_entity_poly.pdbx_seq_one_letter_code
_entity_poly.pdbx_strand_id
1 'polypeptide(L)'
;MFLNIHSLRNKVEELNAFVNNTIDDIKSCAALCSGEHWISPVEMQCLHLDGFETSPYYARPGEYGGSIILIRNGIKYIPLSQLSDREML
;
A
#
# COMPACT_ATOMS: atom_id res chain seq x y z
N MET A 1 -0.56 8.04 4.71
CA MET A 1 0.12 8.86 3.67
C MET A 1 -0.42 8.50 2.29
N PHE A 2 -0.46 9.45 1.35
CA PHE A 2 -0.74 9.17 -0.06
C PHE A 2 0.44 9.57 -0.93
N LEU A 3 0.85 8.68 -1.85
CA LEU A 3 1.89 8.93 -2.85
C LEU A 3 1.39 8.49 -4.22
N ASN A 4 1.54 9.33 -5.25
CA ASN A 4 1.35 8.87 -6.62
C ASN A 4 2.71 8.43 -7.19
N ILE A 5 2.94 7.12 -7.30
CA ILE A 5 4.29 6.56 -7.54
C ILE A 5 4.60 6.42 -9.04
N HIS A 6 3.58 6.50 -9.92
CA HIS A 6 3.72 6.45 -11.38
C HIS A 6 4.61 5.28 -11.83
N SER A 7 4.10 4.04 -11.81
CA SER A 7 4.87 2.79 -11.89
C SER A 7 5.60 2.45 -10.59
N LEU A 8 5.02 1.52 -9.82
CA LEU A 8 5.67 0.93 -8.66
C LEU A 8 6.69 -0.16 -9.07
N ARG A 9 6.51 -0.81 -10.23
CA ARG A 9 7.33 -1.93 -10.72
C ARG A 9 8.84 -1.69 -10.63
N ASN A 10 9.28 -0.47 -10.89
CA ASN A 10 10.69 -0.08 -10.93
C ASN A 10 11.09 0.88 -9.80
N LYS A 11 10.27 1.01 -8.75
CA LYS A 11 10.53 1.93 -7.63
C LYS A 11 10.43 1.27 -6.25
N VAL A 12 10.36 -0.06 -6.19
CA VAL A 12 10.16 -0.78 -4.93
C VAL A 12 11.32 -0.52 -3.98
N GLU A 13 12.56 -0.57 -4.47
CA GLU A 13 13.76 -0.34 -3.66
C GLU A 13 13.85 1.10 -3.15
N GLU A 14 13.58 2.09 -4.01
CA GLU A 14 13.54 3.50 -3.65
C GLU A 14 12.41 3.79 -2.67
N LEU A 15 11.25 3.15 -2.84
CA LEU A 15 10.14 3.28 -1.90
C LEU A 15 10.50 2.68 -0.54
N ASN A 16 11.16 1.51 -0.50
CA ASN A 16 11.68 0.91 0.72
C ASN A 16 12.65 1.83 1.44
N ALA A 17 13.59 2.43 0.70
CA ALA A 17 14.51 3.40 1.27
C ALA A 17 13.77 4.63 1.80
N PHE A 18 12.80 5.15 1.04
CA PHE A 18 12.01 6.32 1.44
C PHE A 18 11.22 6.07 2.72
N VAL A 19 10.48 4.97 2.81
CA VAL A 19 9.60 4.67 3.96
C VAL A 19 10.37 4.30 5.22
N ASN A 20 11.58 3.75 5.10
CA ASN A 20 12.35 3.29 6.26
C ASN A 20 13.44 4.29 6.71
N ASN A 21 13.96 5.12 5.81
CA ASN A 21 15.10 6.00 6.12
C ASN A 21 14.77 7.50 6.20
N THR A 22 13.57 7.92 5.82
CA THR A 22 13.18 9.33 5.80
C THR A 22 12.27 9.64 6.99
N ILE A 23 12.37 10.85 7.56
CA ILE A 23 11.52 11.55 8.56
C ILE A 23 10.65 10.66 9.48
N ASP A 24 10.73 10.85 10.81
CA ASP A 24 9.99 10.02 11.80
C ASP A 24 8.46 9.95 11.57
N ASP A 25 7.86 10.97 10.95
CA ASP A 25 6.44 10.97 10.53
C ASP A 25 6.12 9.89 9.48
N ILE A 26 7.08 9.52 8.64
CA ILE A 26 6.93 8.45 7.65
C ILE A 26 7.06 7.09 8.34
N LYS A 27 7.95 6.96 9.32
CA LYS A 27 8.11 5.73 10.10
C LYS A 27 6.89 5.41 10.97
N SER A 28 6.17 6.44 11.41
CA SER A 28 4.89 6.30 12.13
C SER A 28 3.68 6.13 11.21
N CYS A 29 3.88 6.12 9.89
CA CYS A 29 2.80 5.96 8.93
C CYS A 29 2.13 4.58 9.05
N ALA A 30 0.87 4.58 9.48
CA ALA A 30 0.08 3.37 9.62
C ALA A 30 -0.34 2.74 8.27
N ALA A 31 -0.58 3.58 7.27
CA ALA A 31 -1.06 3.17 5.96
C ALA A 31 -0.48 4.04 4.85
N LEU A 32 0.07 3.41 3.83
CA LEU A 32 0.52 4.04 2.60
C LEU A 32 -0.46 3.71 1.47
N CYS A 33 -1.10 4.74 0.93
CA CYS A 33 -1.97 4.63 -0.21
C CYS A 33 -1.21 5.06 -1.46
N SER A 34 -1.32 4.28 -2.54
CA SER A 34 -0.72 4.61 -3.83
C SER A 34 -1.70 4.44 -4.97
N GLY A 35 -1.71 5.42 -5.87
CA GLY A 35 -2.38 5.35 -7.17
C GLY A 35 -1.36 5.12 -8.29
N GLU A 36 -1.86 4.73 -9.47
CA GLU A 36 -1.05 4.56 -10.68
C GLU A 36 0.17 3.66 -10.49
N HIS A 37 -0.02 2.57 -9.74
CA HIS A 37 1.07 1.64 -9.46
C HIS A 37 1.45 0.79 -10.69
N TRP A 38 0.54 0.61 -11.67
CA TRP A 38 0.78 -0.07 -12.96
C TRP A 38 1.30 -1.51 -12.83
N ILE A 39 0.95 -2.17 -11.72
CA ILE A 39 1.28 -3.56 -11.41
C ILE A 39 0.07 -4.43 -11.75
N SER A 40 0.30 -5.51 -12.49
CA SER A 40 -0.75 -6.49 -12.80
C SER A 40 -1.16 -7.31 -11.57
N PRO A 41 -2.34 -7.97 -11.57
CA PRO A 41 -2.73 -8.84 -10.46
C PRO A 41 -1.73 -9.95 -10.14
N VAL A 42 -1.01 -10.46 -11.15
CA VAL A 42 0.01 -11.52 -10.99
C VAL A 42 1.25 -10.96 -10.30
N GLU A 43 1.76 -9.82 -10.79
CA GLU A 43 2.93 -9.18 -10.19
C GLU A 43 2.67 -8.69 -8.77
N MET A 44 1.42 -8.35 -8.43
CA MET A 44 1.04 -7.93 -7.09
C MET A 44 1.32 -9.01 -6.04
N GLN A 45 1.24 -10.30 -6.42
CA GLN A 45 1.57 -11.42 -5.53
C GLN A 45 3.05 -11.46 -5.16
N CYS A 46 3.90 -10.79 -5.95
CA CYS A 46 5.34 -10.70 -5.73
C CYS A 46 5.77 -9.36 -5.11
N LEU A 47 4.84 -8.42 -4.91
CA LEU A 47 5.18 -7.13 -4.32
C LEU A 47 5.53 -7.32 -2.84
N HIS A 48 6.73 -6.91 -2.47
CA HIS A 48 7.19 -6.87 -1.08
C HIS A 48 7.69 -5.45 -0.77
N LEU A 49 7.16 -4.86 0.31
CA LEU A 49 7.63 -3.58 0.83
C LEU A 49 7.94 -3.76 2.32
N ASP A 50 9.16 -3.46 2.72
CA ASP A 50 9.67 -3.73 4.06
C ASP A 50 8.86 -2.97 5.11
N GLY A 51 8.34 -3.72 6.09
CA GLY A 51 7.53 -3.18 7.17
C GLY A 51 6.06 -2.93 6.80
N PHE A 52 5.63 -3.28 5.59
CA PHE A 52 4.24 -3.19 5.16
C PHE A 52 3.71 -4.53 4.63
N GLU A 53 2.43 -4.77 4.89
CA GLU A 53 1.65 -5.80 4.23
C GLU A 53 0.76 -5.18 3.16
N THR A 54 0.56 -5.92 2.08
CA THR A 54 -0.40 -5.52 1.05
C THR A 54 -1.83 -5.74 1.56
N SER A 55 -2.60 -4.66 1.61
CA SER A 55 -4.03 -4.64 1.91
C SER A 55 -4.80 -4.33 0.61
N PRO A 56 -6.16 -4.19 0.60
CA PRO A 56 -6.95 -4.17 -0.63
C PRO A 56 -6.33 -3.35 -1.77
N TYR A 57 -6.26 -3.97 -2.93
CA TYR A 57 -5.75 -3.34 -4.14
C TYR A 57 -6.74 -3.52 -5.28
N TYR A 58 -6.64 -2.63 -6.25
CA TYR A 58 -7.32 -2.71 -7.52
C TYR A 58 -6.25 -2.66 -8.61
N ALA A 59 -6.13 -3.74 -9.38
CA ALA A 59 -5.23 -3.82 -10.52
C ALA A 59 -6.04 -4.10 -11.78
N ARG A 60 -5.69 -3.43 -12.89
CA ARG A 60 -6.30 -3.69 -14.21
C ARG A 60 -5.45 -4.71 -14.98
N PRO A 61 -6.05 -5.51 -15.89
CA PRO A 61 -5.29 -6.37 -16.81
C PRO A 61 -4.41 -5.62 -17.84
N GLY A 62 -4.35 -4.29 -17.81
CA GLY A 62 -3.62 -3.46 -18.77
C GLY A 62 -2.40 -2.77 -18.16
N GLU A 63 -1.72 -1.96 -18.97
CA GLU A 63 -0.43 -1.34 -18.60
C GLU A 63 -0.54 -0.19 -17.58
N TYR A 64 -1.73 0.38 -17.38
CA TYR A 64 -1.91 1.61 -16.62
C TYR A 64 -3.05 1.56 -15.59
N GLY A 65 -2.97 2.47 -14.63
CA GLY A 65 -3.91 2.64 -13.53
C GLY A 65 -3.62 1.71 -12.34
N GLY A 66 -4.66 1.48 -11.55
CA GLY A 66 -4.60 0.71 -10.33
C GLY A 66 -4.37 1.56 -9.08
N SER A 67 -4.76 1.00 -7.94
CA SER A 67 -4.59 1.62 -6.62
C SER A 67 -4.34 0.54 -5.57
N ILE A 68 -3.52 0.84 -4.58
CA ILE A 68 -3.16 -0.09 -3.50
C ILE A 68 -3.13 0.62 -2.16
N ILE A 69 -3.56 -0.08 -1.12
CA ILE A 69 -3.36 0.30 0.28
C ILE A 69 -2.36 -0.67 0.87
N LEU A 70 -1.26 -0.15 1.40
CA LEU A 70 -0.24 -0.88 2.14
C LEU A 70 -0.41 -0.54 3.62
N ILE A 71 -0.50 -1.55 4.49
CA ILE A 71 -0.71 -1.37 5.93
C ILE A 71 0.59 -1.71 6.65
N ARG A 72 1.00 -0.89 7.61
CA ARG A 72 2.23 -1.14 8.38
C ARG A 72 2.05 -2.43 9.19
N ASN A 73 3.09 -3.26 9.21
CA ASN A 73 3.09 -4.51 9.97
C ASN A 73 2.72 -4.25 11.44
N GLY A 74 1.85 -5.11 11.99
CA GLY A 74 1.35 -5.01 13.36
C GLY A 74 0.09 -4.15 13.52
N ILE A 75 -0.34 -3.44 12.47
CA ILE A 75 -1.61 -2.71 12.48
C ILE A 75 -2.71 -3.61 11.93
N LYS A 76 -3.72 -3.87 12.75
CA LYS A 76 -4.90 -4.62 12.31
C LYS A 76 -5.77 -3.73 11.42
N TYR A 77 -5.80 -4.02 10.12
CA TYR A 77 -6.77 -3.43 9.20
C TYR A 77 -8.11 -4.18 9.25
N ILE A 78 -9.21 -3.45 9.39
CA ILE A 78 -10.57 -3.99 9.35
C ILE A 78 -11.36 -3.19 8.30
N PRO A 79 -11.79 -3.80 7.18
CA PRO A 79 -12.67 -3.16 6.22
C PRO A 79 -13.97 -2.69 6.88
N LEU A 80 -14.50 -1.55 6.45
CA LEU A 80 -15.77 -1.02 6.96
C LEU A 80 -16.91 -2.04 6.87
N SER A 81 -16.95 -2.85 5.82
CA SER A 81 -17.95 -3.91 5.62
C SER A 81 -17.88 -5.06 6.63
N GLN A 82 -16.80 -5.13 7.42
CA GLN A 82 -16.58 -6.14 8.46
C GLN A 82 -16.74 -5.56 9.87
N LEU A 83 -16.93 -4.25 10.00
CA LEU A 83 -17.19 -3.63 11.29
C LEU A 83 -18.64 -3.90 11.71
N SER A 84 -18.82 -4.27 12.97
CA SER A 84 -20.15 -4.34 13.58
C SER A 84 -20.63 -2.95 14.02
N ASP A 85 -21.94 -2.78 14.24
CA ASP A 85 -22.52 -1.51 14.73
C ASP A 85 -21.90 -0.99 16.03
N ARG A 86 -21.30 -1.87 16.85
CA ARG A 86 -20.62 -1.50 18.09
C ARG A 86 -19.22 -0.92 17.90
N GLU A 87 -18.59 -1.18 16.76
CA GLU A 87 -17.23 -0.72 16.42
C GLU A 87 -17.24 0.55 15.56
N MET A 88 -18.43 1.00 15.12
CA MET A 88 -18.63 2.22 14.33
C MET A 88 -18.93 3.47 15.18
N LEU A 89 -18.86 3.36 16.52
CA LEU A 89 -19.19 4.42 17.49
C LEU A 89 -17.96 4.88 18.29
#